data_AF-A5CX13-F1
#
_entry.id   AF-A5CX13-F1
#
_cell.length_a   1.000
_cell.length_b   1.000
_cell.length_c   1.000
_cell.angle_alpha   90.00
_cell.angle_beta   90.00
_cell.angle_gamma   90.00
#
_symmetry.space_group_name_H-M   'P 1'
#
loop_
_entity.id
_entity.type
_entity.pdbx_description
1 polymer ?
#
loop_
_entity_poly.entity_id
_entity_poly.type
_entity_poly.pdbx_seq_one_letter_code
_entity_poly.pdbx_strand_id
1 'polypeptide(L)'
;MENKSLFSSIALIITLIIGYFIHNNQVIQLNNKISNLKQEYNVKQIAKFPVTIRNSDTLENLNKQLIKTHSELKKAQDKLSLETSKGHVLNDEILQINNARIEIIDLKYLLTSIQKKLQTSDEKLKYLEGIFEEQNKNIITKNIAHIKKLKEASTSIVVTGLIVPAIGIATLISYTSEEIQNYCNNIKNTMNLEYKVFGKVISLNKNMRINYLQQCLRK
;
A
#
# COMPACT_ATOMS: atom_id res chain seq x y z
N MET A 1 43.21 5.41 -30.31
CA MET A 1 43.11 6.19 -29.06
C MET A 1 43.36 5.23 -27.92
N GLU A 2 44.59 5.13 -27.42
CA GLU A 2 44.95 4.28 -26.27
C GLU A 2 46.32 4.75 -25.77
N ASN A 3 46.59 4.61 -24.47
CA ASN A 3 47.79 5.08 -23.72
C ASN A 3 47.79 6.49 -23.11
N LYS A 4 46.63 7.10 -22.85
CA LYS A 4 46.56 8.23 -21.87
C LYS A 4 46.32 7.76 -20.40
N SER A 5 46.04 6.47 -20.19
CA SER A 5 45.68 5.90 -18.88
C SER A 5 46.89 5.54 -18.00
N LEU A 6 48.00 5.05 -18.58
CA LEU A 6 49.14 4.57 -17.80
C LEU A 6 49.99 5.69 -17.16
N PHE A 7 50.13 6.85 -17.81
CA PHE A 7 50.93 7.97 -17.29
C PHE A 7 50.27 8.70 -16.10
N SER A 8 48.92 8.76 -16.06
CA SER A 8 48.21 9.45 -14.98
C SER A 8 48.25 8.65 -13.67
N SER A 9 48.19 7.31 -13.74
CA SER A 9 48.24 6.44 -12.56
C SER A 9 49.64 6.39 -11.92
N ILE A 10 50.69 6.34 -12.73
CA ILE A 10 52.09 6.35 -12.25
C ILE A 10 52.44 7.69 -11.59
N ALA A 11 51.98 8.81 -12.14
CA ALA A 11 52.19 10.13 -11.54
C ALA A 11 51.50 10.25 -10.15
N LEU A 12 50.30 9.70 -10.01
CA LEU A 12 49.53 9.75 -8.76
C LEU A 12 50.19 8.91 -7.65
N ILE A 13 50.73 7.73 -8.00
CA ILE A 13 51.46 6.86 -7.07
C ILE A 13 52.78 7.52 -6.63
N ILE A 14 53.55 8.13 -7.55
CA ILE A 14 54.78 8.85 -7.21
C ILE A 14 54.47 10.05 -6.30
N THR A 15 53.39 10.78 -6.55
CA THR A 15 52.97 11.92 -5.71
C THR A 15 52.54 11.47 -4.31
N LEU A 16 51.85 10.33 -4.19
CA LEU A 16 51.49 9.73 -2.90
C LEU A 16 52.71 9.21 -2.13
N ILE A 17 53.69 8.61 -2.81
CA ILE A 17 54.96 8.16 -2.20
C ILE A 17 55.80 9.36 -1.74
N ILE A 18 55.92 10.41 -2.56
CA ILE A 18 56.62 11.64 -2.18
C ILE A 18 55.90 12.34 -1.01
N GLY A 19 54.56 12.41 -1.05
CA GLY A 19 53.75 12.93 0.05
C GLY A 19 53.93 12.16 1.35
N TYR A 20 53.97 10.82 1.27
CA TYR A 20 54.26 9.93 2.39
C TYR A 20 55.67 10.15 2.96
N PHE A 21 56.69 10.26 2.10
CA PHE A 21 58.08 10.52 2.54
C PHE A 21 58.27 11.91 3.14
N ILE A 22 57.60 12.95 2.62
CA ILE A 22 57.64 14.30 3.20
C ILE A 22 57.00 14.31 4.58
N HIS A 23 55.83 13.67 4.75
CA HIS A 23 55.18 13.60 6.05
C HIS A 23 56.00 12.75 7.05
N ASN A 24 56.60 11.65 6.59
CA ASN A 24 57.45 10.82 7.44
C ASN A 24 58.76 11.55 7.83
N ASN A 25 59.36 12.32 6.93
CA ASN A 25 60.52 13.17 7.23
C ASN A 25 60.17 14.28 8.23
N GLN A 26 58.96 14.85 8.14
CA GLN A 26 58.46 15.80 9.14
C GLN A 26 58.27 15.14 10.51
N VAL A 27 57.74 13.91 10.56
CA VAL A 27 57.60 13.13 11.80
C VAL A 27 58.96 12.77 12.41
N ILE A 28 59.94 12.38 11.59
CA ILE A 28 61.32 12.09 12.03
C ILE A 28 62.00 13.38 12.55
N GLN A 29 61.86 14.51 11.85
CA GLN A 29 62.38 15.79 12.30
C GLN A 29 61.72 16.26 13.60
N LEU A 30 60.42 16.03 13.74
CA LEU A 30 59.68 16.37 14.96
C LEU A 30 60.13 15.47 16.14
N ASN A 31 60.31 14.17 15.91
CA ASN A 31 60.85 13.24 16.92
C ASN A 31 62.28 13.59 17.33
N ASN A 32 63.14 13.97 16.38
CA ASN A 32 64.50 14.40 16.68
C ASN A 32 64.52 15.73 17.45
N LYS A 33 63.65 16.69 17.10
CA LYS A 33 63.49 17.94 17.88
C LYS A 33 62.96 17.67 19.28
N ILE A 34 62.00 16.77 19.45
CA ILE A 34 61.48 16.34 20.76
C ILE A 34 62.58 15.66 21.59
N SER A 35 63.39 14.79 20.97
CA SER A 35 64.50 14.12 21.66
C SER A 35 65.58 15.11 22.10
N ASN A 36 65.95 16.06 21.24
CA ASN A 36 66.92 17.11 21.56
C ASN A 36 66.41 18.04 22.67
N LEU A 37 65.12 18.44 22.64
CA LEU A 37 64.51 19.23 23.70
C LEU A 37 64.47 18.48 25.04
N LYS A 38 64.21 17.17 25.01
CA LYS A 38 64.22 16.31 26.21
C LYS A 38 65.63 16.21 26.80
N GLN A 39 66.65 16.09 25.95
CA GLN A 39 68.05 16.06 26.39
C GLN A 39 68.51 17.41 26.94
N GLU A 40 68.16 18.52 26.28
CA GLU A 40 68.47 19.88 26.75
C GLU A 40 67.81 20.20 28.11
N TYR A 41 66.56 19.77 28.30
CA TYR A 41 65.85 19.90 29.57
C TYR A 41 66.52 19.11 30.69
N ASN A 42 66.95 17.87 30.42
CA ASN A 42 67.62 17.03 31.40
C ASN A 42 69.00 17.59 31.80
N VAL A 43 69.75 18.15 30.86
CA VAL A 43 71.05 18.79 31.14
C VAL A 43 70.87 20.08 31.95
N LYS A 44 69.85 20.90 31.63
CA LYS A 44 69.54 22.13 32.37
C LYS A 44 68.99 21.88 33.79
N GLN A 45 68.39 20.71 34.05
CA GLN A 45 67.97 20.35 35.41
C GLN A 45 69.12 20.00 36.36
N ILE A 46 70.24 19.50 35.84
CA ILE A 46 71.40 19.09 36.65
C ILE A 46 72.25 20.31 37.06
N ALA A 47 72.23 21.39 36.27
CA ALA A 47 72.94 22.64 36.55
C ALA A 47 72.06 23.63 37.35
N LYS A 48 71.79 23.33 38.63
CA LYS A 48 71.12 24.26 39.55
C LYS A 48 72.07 25.35 40.07
N PHE A 49 71.91 26.58 39.58
CA PHE A 49 72.22 27.81 40.32
C PHE A 49 70.96 28.30 41.06
N PRO A 50 71.09 29.05 42.17
CA PRO A 50 70.00 29.31 43.10
C PRO A 50 68.98 30.25 42.45
N VAL A 51 67.76 29.75 42.21
CA VAL A 51 66.67 30.56 41.67
C VAL A 51 65.95 31.24 42.83
N THR A 52 66.14 32.55 42.93
CA THR A 52 65.26 33.47 43.65
C THR A 52 63.82 33.25 43.17
N ILE A 53 62.91 32.99 44.12
CA ILE A 53 61.48 32.75 43.87
C ILE A 53 60.86 34.04 43.32
N ARG A 54 60.81 34.20 42.00
CA ARG A 54 60.06 35.25 41.29
C ARG A 54 59.27 34.75 40.06
N ASN A 55 59.39 33.46 39.72
CA ASN A 55 58.74 32.82 38.55
C ASN A 55 57.63 31.82 38.93
N SER A 56 57.29 31.71 40.22
CA SER A 56 56.24 30.83 40.75
C SER A 56 54.87 31.15 40.13
N ASP A 57 54.50 32.43 40.16
CA ASP A 57 53.16 32.88 39.78
C ASP A 57 52.88 32.70 38.27
N THR A 58 53.90 32.88 37.43
CA THR A 58 53.80 32.69 35.97
C THR A 58 53.61 31.22 35.62
N LEU A 59 54.32 30.32 36.31
CA LEU A 59 54.21 28.88 36.07
C LEU A 59 52.88 28.32 36.60
N GLU A 60 52.41 28.81 37.74
CA GLU A 60 51.11 28.45 38.29
C GLU A 60 49.96 28.95 37.39
N ASN A 61 50.07 30.17 36.84
CA ASN A 61 49.09 30.69 35.88
C ASN A 61 49.06 29.85 34.59
N LEU A 62 50.21 29.47 34.04
CA LEU A 62 50.29 28.57 32.89
C LEU A 62 49.66 27.20 33.17
N ASN A 63 49.89 26.65 34.37
CA ASN A 63 49.25 25.39 34.77
C ASN A 63 47.72 25.51 34.89
N LYS A 64 47.22 26.60 35.49
CA LYS A 64 45.76 26.89 35.55
C LYS A 64 45.16 27.03 34.15
N GLN A 65 45.84 27.73 33.23
CA GLN A 65 45.42 27.84 31.84
C GLN A 65 45.41 26.48 31.14
N LEU A 66 46.44 25.66 31.32
CA LEU A 66 46.50 24.32 30.73
C LEU A 66 45.37 23.42 31.24
N ILE A 67 45.08 23.44 32.54
CA ILE A 67 43.97 22.69 33.15
C ILE A 67 42.63 23.18 32.58
N LYS A 68 42.44 24.50 32.46
CA LYS A 68 41.23 25.08 31.88
C LYS A 68 41.06 24.68 30.41
N THR A 69 42.11 24.79 29.60
CA THR A 69 42.10 24.39 28.19
C THR A 69 41.80 22.90 28.03
N HIS A 70 42.37 22.03 28.87
CA HIS A 70 42.03 20.60 28.85
C HIS A 70 40.56 20.35 29.22
N SER A 71 40.01 21.07 30.20
CA SER A 71 38.60 20.95 30.57
C SER A 71 37.68 21.42 29.44
N GLU A 72 38.01 22.53 28.78
CA GLU A 72 37.25 23.03 27.62
C GLU A 72 37.36 22.10 26.41
N LEU A 73 38.54 21.53 26.15
CA LEU A 73 38.74 20.53 25.10
C LEU A 73 37.92 19.26 25.37
N LYS A 74 37.88 18.79 26.63
CA LYS A 74 37.06 17.65 27.03
C LYS A 74 35.58 17.93 26.81
N LYS A 75 35.09 19.10 27.20
CA LYS A 75 33.70 19.54 26.93
C LYS A 75 33.39 19.59 25.43
N ALA A 76 34.31 20.08 24.62
CA ALA A 76 34.15 20.12 23.16
C ALA A 76 34.08 18.71 22.56
N GLN A 77 34.93 17.79 23.04
CA GLN A 77 34.92 16.40 22.61
C GLN A 77 33.62 15.68 22.99
N ASP A 78 33.15 15.87 24.22
CA ASP A 78 31.89 15.28 24.69
C ASP A 78 30.69 15.84 23.90
N LYS A 79 30.69 17.15 23.61
CA LYS A 79 29.68 17.78 22.74
C LYS A 79 29.72 17.22 21.32
N LEU A 80 30.91 17.04 20.74
CA LEU A 80 31.05 16.46 19.40
C LEU A 80 30.52 15.03 19.36
N SER A 81 30.87 14.20 20.35
CA SER A 81 30.37 12.82 20.46
C SER A 81 28.84 12.76 20.58
N LEU A 82 28.24 13.67 21.35
CA LEU A 82 26.79 13.78 21.45
C LEU A 82 26.15 14.18 20.13
N GLU A 83 26.68 15.19 19.44
CA GLU A 83 26.14 15.63 18.14
C GLU A 83 26.31 14.56 17.05
N THR A 84 27.44 13.84 17.04
CA THR A 84 27.61 12.67 16.16
C THR A 84 26.57 11.60 16.44
N SER A 85 26.31 11.30 17.72
CA SER A 85 25.28 10.33 18.11
C SER A 85 23.88 10.76 17.67
N LYS A 86 23.53 12.04 17.81
CA LYS A 86 22.26 12.59 17.30
C LYS A 86 22.18 12.49 15.77
N GLY A 87 23.28 12.72 15.06
CA GLY A 87 23.35 12.57 13.61
C GLY A 87 23.06 11.13 13.17
N HIS A 88 23.56 10.13 13.90
CA HIS A 88 23.23 8.72 13.64
C HIS A 88 21.75 8.42 13.86
N VAL A 89 21.15 8.87 14.98
CA VAL A 89 19.72 8.68 15.25
C VAL A 89 18.87 9.32 14.14
N LEU A 90 19.19 10.55 13.74
CA LEU A 90 18.47 11.24 12.66
C LEU A 90 18.59 10.49 11.33
N ASN A 91 19.75 9.93 11.01
CA ASN A 91 19.93 9.13 9.81
C ASN A 91 19.06 7.86 9.83
N ASP A 92 18.99 7.17 10.97
CA ASP A 92 18.14 5.99 11.14
C ASP A 92 16.65 6.33 11.01
N GLU A 93 16.22 7.46 11.59
CA GLU A 93 14.86 7.98 11.43
C GLU A 93 14.54 8.30 9.95
N ILE A 94 15.48 8.93 9.22
CA ILE A 94 15.32 9.21 7.78
C ILE A 94 15.15 7.92 6.99
N LEU A 95 15.94 6.88 7.29
CA LEU A 95 15.81 5.58 6.63
C LEU A 95 14.47 4.93 6.91
N GLN A 96 13.99 4.97 8.15
CA GLN A 96 12.67 4.45 8.52
C GLN A 96 11.54 5.21 7.82
N ILE A 97 11.61 6.55 7.77
CA ILE A 97 10.63 7.39 7.07
C ILE A 97 10.62 7.06 5.57
N ASN A 98 11.79 6.88 4.95
CA ASN A 98 11.87 6.53 3.54
C ASN A 98 11.26 5.15 3.25
N ASN A 99 11.53 4.15 4.09
CA ASN A 99 10.92 2.82 3.97
C ASN A 99 9.39 2.89 4.11
N ALA A 100 8.90 3.58 5.15
CA ALA A 100 7.47 3.78 5.35
C ALA A 100 6.81 4.51 4.16
N ARG A 101 7.51 5.48 3.55
CA ARG A 101 7.04 6.19 2.37
C ARG A 101 6.87 5.27 1.16
N ILE A 102 7.79 4.33 0.96
CA ILE A 102 7.70 3.32 -0.12
C ILE A 102 6.46 2.44 0.12
N GLU A 103 6.29 1.93 1.34
CA GLU A 103 5.12 1.10 1.69
C GLU A 103 3.78 1.82 1.46
N ILE A 104 3.71 3.12 1.79
CA ILE A 104 2.51 3.95 1.53
C ILE A 104 2.21 4.08 0.04
N ILE A 105 3.24 4.20 -0.81
CA ILE A 105 3.07 4.29 -2.27
C ILE A 105 2.50 2.98 -2.82
N ASP A 106 3.02 1.84 -2.37
CA ASP A 106 2.55 0.52 -2.77
C ASP A 106 1.09 0.29 -2.34
N LEU A 107 0.75 0.68 -1.10
CA LEU A 107 -0.62 0.59 -0.60
C LEU A 107 -1.59 1.46 -1.41
N LYS A 108 -1.17 2.66 -1.80
CA LYS A 108 -1.96 3.55 -2.67
C LYS A 108 -2.21 2.93 -4.04
N TYR A 109 -1.20 2.27 -4.63
CA TYR A 109 -1.35 1.57 -5.90
C TYR A 109 -2.34 0.40 -5.79
N LEU A 110 -2.21 -0.43 -4.74
CA LEU A 110 -3.13 -1.53 -4.46
C LEU A 110 -4.57 -1.03 -4.28
N LEU A 111 -4.77 0.04 -3.50
CA LEU A 111 -6.09 0.63 -3.28
C LEU A 111 -6.72 1.11 -4.59
N THR A 112 -5.94 1.79 -5.43
CA THR A 112 -6.41 2.28 -6.75
C THR A 112 -6.79 1.11 -7.66
N SER A 113 -5.99 0.03 -7.65
CA SER A 113 -6.27 -1.19 -8.43
C SER A 113 -7.55 -1.89 -7.95
N ILE A 114 -7.73 -2.02 -6.64
CA ILE A 114 -8.94 -2.59 -6.03
C ILE A 114 -10.16 -1.74 -6.35
N GLN A 115 -10.08 -0.41 -6.23
CA GLN A 115 -11.16 0.51 -6.57
C GLN A 115 -11.57 0.37 -8.04
N LYS A 116 -10.61 0.29 -8.96
CA LYS A 116 -10.89 0.06 -10.39
C LYS A 116 -11.57 -1.29 -10.63
N LYS A 117 -11.10 -2.36 -9.99
CA LYS A 117 -11.72 -3.70 -10.09
C LYS A 117 -13.16 -3.70 -9.56
N LEU A 118 -13.41 -3.04 -8.42
CA LEU A 118 -14.74 -2.85 -7.86
C LEU A 118 -15.65 -2.08 -8.81
N GLN A 119 -15.21 -0.94 -9.32
CA GLN A 119 -15.99 -0.13 -10.26
C GLN A 119 -16.32 -0.92 -11.55
N THR A 120 -15.35 -1.63 -12.13
CA THR A 120 -15.58 -2.48 -13.30
C THR A 120 -16.55 -3.64 -12.97
N SER A 121 -16.51 -4.18 -11.75
CA SER A 121 -17.44 -5.20 -11.30
C SER A 121 -18.87 -4.66 -11.19
N ASP A 122 -19.04 -3.45 -10.65
CA ASP A 122 -20.35 -2.80 -10.55
C ASP A 122 -20.92 -2.47 -11.94
N GLU A 123 -20.10 -1.98 -12.86
CA GLU A 123 -20.51 -1.72 -14.26
C GLU A 123 -20.94 -3.01 -14.97
N LYS A 124 -20.17 -4.10 -14.80
CA LYS A 124 -20.53 -5.42 -15.34
C LYS A 124 -21.81 -5.97 -14.71
N LEU A 125 -21.98 -5.81 -13.40
CA LEU A 125 -23.18 -6.25 -12.69
C LEU A 125 -24.40 -5.47 -13.17
N LYS A 126 -24.32 -4.15 -13.32
CA LYS A 126 -25.39 -3.31 -13.87
C LYS A 126 -25.74 -3.67 -15.31
N TYR A 127 -24.74 -3.95 -16.14
CA TYR A 127 -24.97 -4.40 -17.52
C TYR A 127 -25.72 -5.75 -17.55
N LEU A 128 -25.30 -6.71 -16.70
CA LEU A 128 -26.00 -7.97 -16.54
C LEU A 128 -27.41 -7.79 -15.98
N GLU A 129 -27.62 -6.92 -14.99
CA GLU A 129 -28.96 -6.56 -14.49
C GLU A 129 -29.84 -6.06 -15.64
N GLY A 130 -29.33 -5.16 -16.49
CA GLY A 130 -30.07 -4.65 -17.65
C GLY A 130 -30.47 -5.71 -18.67
N ILE A 131 -29.55 -6.61 -19.03
CA ILE A 131 -29.85 -7.74 -19.93
C ILE A 131 -30.90 -8.66 -19.31
N PHE A 132 -30.71 -9.03 -18.04
CA PHE A 132 -31.65 -9.91 -17.34
C PHE A 132 -33.03 -9.27 -17.23
N GLU A 133 -33.09 -7.99 -16.88
CA GLU A 133 -34.35 -7.24 -16.79
C GLU A 133 -35.07 -7.25 -18.15
N GLU A 134 -34.38 -6.91 -19.25
CA GLU A 134 -34.99 -6.86 -20.57
C GLU A 134 -35.50 -8.23 -21.04
N GLN A 135 -34.65 -9.26 -20.95
CA GLN A 135 -34.99 -10.61 -21.40
C GLN A 135 -36.11 -11.22 -20.55
N ASN A 136 -35.97 -11.19 -19.23
CA ASN A 136 -36.92 -11.83 -18.33
C ASN A 136 -38.25 -11.08 -18.30
N LYS A 137 -38.26 -9.74 -18.35
CA LYS A 137 -39.51 -8.97 -18.41
C LYS A 137 -40.34 -9.32 -19.64
N ASN A 138 -39.70 -9.51 -20.80
CA ASN A 138 -40.37 -9.94 -22.02
C ASN A 138 -40.97 -11.36 -21.87
N ILE A 139 -40.20 -12.30 -21.31
CA ILE A 139 -40.65 -13.67 -21.06
C ILE A 139 -41.82 -13.69 -20.05
N ILE A 140 -41.68 -12.99 -18.92
CA ILE A 140 -42.71 -12.90 -17.88
C ILE A 140 -43.98 -12.26 -18.42
N THR A 141 -43.87 -11.20 -19.24
CA THR A 141 -45.02 -10.57 -19.89
C THR A 141 -45.78 -11.56 -20.76
N LYS A 142 -45.06 -12.32 -21.60
CA LYS A 142 -45.65 -13.35 -22.45
C LYS A 142 -46.32 -14.45 -21.63
N ASN A 143 -45.67 -14.92 -20.57
CA ASN A 143 -46.20 -15.94 -19.68
C ASN A 143 -47.47 -15.47 -18.95
N ILE A 144 -47.49 -14.25 -18.40
CA ILE A 144 -48.70 -13.67 -17.79
C ILE A 144 -49.83 -13.54 -18.81
N ALA A 145 -49.54 -13.11 -20.04
CA ALA A 145 -50.55 -13.03 -21.09
C ALA A 145 -51.10 -14.42 -21.49
N HIS A 146 -50.25 -15.45 -21.54
CA HIS A 146 -50.67 -16.83 -21.83
C HIS A 146 -51.54 -17.39 -20.70
N ILE A 147 -51.16 -17.19 -19.43
CA ILE A 147 -51.98 -17.60 -18.27
C ILE A 147 -53.36 -16.94 -18.35
N LYS A 148 -53.42 -15.64 -18.64
CA LYS A 148 -54.70 -14.91 -18.78
C LYS A 148 -55.58 -15.50 -19.89
N LYS A 149 -55.01 -15.76 -21.07
CA LYS A 149 -55.73 -16.39 -22.20
C LYS A 149 -56.25 -17.79 -21.86
N LEU A 150 -55.43 -18.64 -21.22
CA LEU A 150 -55.84 -19.99 -20.82
C LEU A 150 -56.98 -19.95 -19.79
N LYS A 151 -56.95 -19.00 -18.86
CA LYS A 151 -58.01 -18.80 -17.87
C LYS A 151 -59.30 -18.26 -18.49
N GLU A 152 -59.22 -17.33 -19.43
CA GLU A 152 -60.38 -16.82 -20.19
C GLU A 152 -61.01 -17.92 -21.07
N ALA A 153 -60.19 -18.72 -21.77
CA ALA A 153 -60.69 -19.82 -22.59
C ALA A 153 -61.38 -20.90 -21.74
N SER A 154 -60.77 -21.34 -20.64
CA SER A 154 -61.37 -22.34 -19.76
C SER A 154 -62.67 -21.87 -19.11
N THR A 155 -62.72 -20.62 -18.60
CA THR A 155 -63.95 -20.05 -18.03
C THR A 155 -65.05 -19.85 -19.07
N SER A 156 -64.71 -19.41 -20.29
CA SER A 156 -65.69 -19.25 -21.37
C SER A 156 -66.29 -20.59 -21.83
N ILE A 157 -65.53 -21.69 -21.79
CA ILE A 157 -66.03 -23.02 -22.17
C ILE A 157 -67.02 -23.54 -21.12
N VAL A 158 -66.76 -23.28 -19.83
CA VAL A 158 -67.68 -23.64 -18.74
C VAL A 158 -68.97 -22.80 -18.79
N VAL A 159 -68.88 -21.52 -19.14
CA VAL A 159 -70.03 -20.58 -19.14
C VAL A 159 -70.89 -20.71 -20.40
N THR A 160 -70.31 -21.00 -21.57
CA THR A 160 -71.05 -21.03 -22.85
C THR A 160 -71.70 -22.38 -23.17
N GLY A 161 -71.51 -23.41 -22.34
CA GLY A 161 -72.27 -24.66 -22.45
C GLY A 161 -72.19 -25.33 -23.83
N LEU A 162 -71.05 -25.22 -24.53
CA LEU A 162 -70.86 -25.95 -25.77
C LEU A 162 -70.96 -27.46 -25.49
N ILE A 163 -71.72 -28.16 -26.35
CA ILE A 163 -71.95 -29.60 -26.32
C ILE A 163 -70.62 -30.33 -26.57
N VAL A 164 -69.77 -30.40 -25.55
CA VAL A 164 -68.52 -31.15 -25.53
C VAL A 164 -68.68 -32.21 -24.44
N PRO A 165 -68.32 -33.48 -24.67
CA PRO A 165 -68.42 -34.52 -23.65
C PRO A 165 -67.75 -34.04 -22.35
N ALA A 166 -68.37 -34.29 -21.19
CA ALA A 166 -67.83 -33.87 -19.89
C ALA A 166 -66.38 -34.32 -19.65
N ILE A 167 -65.99 -35.45 -20.24
CA ILE A 167 -64.61 -35.97 -20.26
C ILE A 167 -63.66 -35.00 -21.00
N GLY A 168 -64.06 -34.46 -22.16
CA GLY A 168 -63.29 -33.49 -22.94
C GLY A 168 -63.15 -32.13 -22.26
N ILE A 169 -64.15 -31.71 -21.49
CA ILE A 169 -64.07 -30.49 -20.67
C ILE A 169 -63.09 -30.70 -19.50
N ALA A 170 -63.16 -31.85 -18.81
CA ALA A 170 -62.27 -32.17 -17.70
C ALA A 170 -60.81 -32.31 -18.14
N THR A 171 -60.53 -32.98 -19.27
CA THR A 171 -59.16 -33.08 -19.81
C THR A 171 -58.62 -31.73 -20.25
N LEU A 172 -59.44 -30.87 -20.86
CA LEU A 172 -59.04 -29.51 -21.22
C LEU A 172 -58.76 -28.63 -19.98
N ILE A 173 -59.58 -28.72 -18.94
CA ILE A 173 -59.34 -28.03 -17.66
C ILE A 173 -58.06 -28.55 -17.00
N SER A 174 -57.80 -29.86 -17.03
CA SER A 174 -56.57 -30.44 -16.50
C SER A 174 -55.33 -29.94 -17.26
N TYR A 175 -55.37 -29.99 -18.60
CA TYR A 175 -54.30 -29.51 -19.48
C TYR A 175 -54.02 -28.01 -19.26
N THR A 176 -55.06 -27.19 -19.23
CA THR A 176 -54.92 -25.74 -18.98
C THR A 176 -54.38 -25.45 -17.58
N SER A 177 -54.78 -26.21 -16.56
CA SER A 177 -54.26 -26.07 -15.20
C SER A 177 -52.77 -26.43 -15.11
N GLU A 178 -52.35 -27.51 -15.77
CA GLU A 178 -50.94 -27.94 -15.82
C GLU A 178 -50.08 -26.89 -16.55
N GLU A 179 -50.55 -26.36 -17.67
CA GLU A 179 -49.83 -25.36 -18.44
C GLU A 179 -49.74 -24.01 -17.71
N ILE A 180 -50.79 -23.59 -17.00
CA ILE A 180 -50.74 -22.44 -16.08
C ILE A 180 -49.69 -22.67 -14.99
N GLN A 181 -49.66 -23.85 -14.37
CA GLN A 181 -48.64 -24.19 -13.36
C GLN A 181 -47.22 -24.12 -13.94
N ASN A 182 -47.00 -24.60 -15.18
CA ASN A 182 -45.71 -24.52 -15.85
C ASN A 182 -45.28 -23.06 -16.06
N TYR A 183 -46.17 -22.18 -16.53
CA TYR A 183 -45.86 -20.75 -16.66
C TYR A 183 -45.60 -20.08 -15.30
N CYS A 184 -46.36 -20.42 -14.27
CA CYS A 184 -46.15 -19.93 -12.91
C CYS A 184 -44.81 -20.39 -12.32
N ASN A 185 -44.41 -21.65 -12.58
CA ASN A 185 -43.12 -22.20 -12.16
C ASN A 185 -41.97 -21.53 -12.92
N ASN A 186 -42.12 -21.24 -14.20
CA ASN A 186 -41.13 -20.49 -14.97
C ASN A 186 -40.89 -19.10 -14.38
N ILE A 187 -41.97 -18.36 -14.07
CA ILE A 187 -41.86 -17.03 -13.42
C ILE A 187 -41.19 -17.17 -12.05
N LYS A 188 -41.53 -18.20 -11.25
CA LYS A 188 -40.91 -18.48 -9.95
C LYS A 188 -39.42 -18.76 -10.07
N ASN A 189 -39.02 -19.60 -11.03
CA ASN A 189 -37.63 -19.96 -11.26
C ASN A 189 -36.80 -18.73 -11.67
N THR A 190 -37.35 -17.88 -12.55
CA THR A 190 -36.74 -16.60 -12.91
C THR A 190 -36.53 -15.70 -11.69
N MET A 191 -37.54 -15.53 -10.83
CA MET A 191 -37.40 -14.74 -9.60
C MET A 191 -36.33 -15.31 -8.65
N ASN A 192 -36.30 -16.63 -8.47
CA ASN A 192 -35.31 -17.29 -7.62
C ASN A 192 -33.89 -17.10 -8.15
N LEU A 193 -33.71 -17.20 -9.47
CA LEU A 193 -32.43 -16.98 -10.12
C LEU A 193 -31.96 -15.52 -9.93
N GLU A 194 -32.85 -14.55 -10.16
CA GLU A 194 -32.55 -13.13 -9.95
C GLU A 194 -32.18 -12.83 -8.50
N TYR A 195 -32.91 -13.39 -7.54
CA TYR A 195 -32.59 -13.22 -6.13
C TYR A 195 -31.25 -13.83 -5.76
N LYS A 196 -30.91 -15.00 -6.32
CA LYS A 196 -29.62 -15.66 -6.10
C LYS A 196 -28.44 -14.88 -6.69
N VAL A 197 -28.63 -14.25 -7.85
CA VAL A 197 -27.56 -13.55 -8.58
C VAL A 197 -27.42 -12.09 -8.15
N PHE A 198 -28.54 -11.39 -7.90
CA PHE A 198 -28.58 -9.94 -7.66
C PHE A 198 -29.08 -9.56 -6.25
N GLY A 199 -29.54 -10.52 -5.43
CA GLY A 199 -30.09 -10.26 -4.09
C GLY A 199 -31.50 -9.62 -4.10
N LYS A 200 -32.08 -9.40 -5.28
CA LYS A 200 -33.40 -8.77 -5.48
C LYS A 200 -34.01 -9.28 -6.78
N VAL A 201 -35.36 -9.22 -6.87
CA VAL A 201 -36.08 -9.45 -8.12
C VAL A 201 -36.14 -8.16 -8.91
N ILE A 202 -35.61 -8.15 -10.13
CA ILE A 202 -35.47 -6.97 -10.98
C ILE A 202 -36.50 -6.95 -12.11
N SER A 203 -36.93 -8.11 -12.62
CA SER A 203 -37.69 -8.17 -13.87
C SER A 203 -39.21 -8.04 -13.72
N LEU A 204 -39.73 -8.14 -12.50
CA LEU A 204 -41.18 -7.98 -12.23
C LEU A 204 -41.49 -6.56 -11.76
N ASN A 205 -42.17 -5.81 -12.61
CA ASN A 205 -42.79 -4.56 -12.19
C ASN A 205 -44.00 -4.80 -11.25
N LYS A 206 -44.52 -3.73 -10.63
CA LYS A 206 -45.61 -3.80 -9.66
C LYS A 206 -46.86 -4.52 -10.19
N ASN A 207 -47.27 -4.24 -11.42
CA ASN A 207 -48.44 -4.86 -12.05
C ASN A 207 -48.21 -6.34 -12.37
N MET A 208 -47.01 -6.71 -12.84
CA MET A 208 -46.65 -8.11 -13.09
C MET A 208 -46.66 -8.92 -11.79
N ARG A 209 -46.14 -8.33 -10.70
CA ARG A 209 -46.14 -8.95 -9.37
C ARG A 209 -47.56 -9.18 -8.85
N ILE A 210 -48.45 -8.20 -9.00
CA ILE A 210 -49.87 -8.34 -8.65
C ILE A 210 -50.53 -9.45 -9.47
N ASN A 211 -50.32 -9.46 -10.79
CA ASN A 211 -50.87 -10.50 -11.66
C ASN A 211 -50.35 -11.90 -11.28
N TYR A 212 -49.05 -12.04 -11.03
CA TYR A 212 -48.48 -13.30 -10.57
C TYR A 212 -49.11 -13.76 -9.25
N LEU A 213 -49.24 -12.88 -8.26
CA LEU A 213 -49.89 -13.19 -6.98
C LEU A 213 -51.36 -13.64 -7.17
N GLN A 214 -52.10 -12.93 -8.02
CA GLN A 214 -53.52 -13.23 -8.29
C GLN A 214 -53.74 -14.50 -9.09
N GLN A 215 -52.84 -14.81 -10.03
CA GLN A 215 -53.04 -15.89 -11.01
C GLN A 215 -52.30 -17.19 -10.63
N CYS A 216 -51.20 -17.10 -9.89
CA CYS A 216 -50.35 -18.24 -9.56
C CYS A 216 -50.38 -18.64 -8.08
N LEU A 217 -50.71 -17.72 -7.15
CA LEU A 217 -50.61 -17.95 -5.70
C LEU A 217 -51.96 -17.93 -4.97
N ARG A 218 -52.95 -17.19 -5.47
CA ARG A 218 -54.33 -17.27 -4.98
C ARG A 218 -55.07 -18.39 -5.71
N LYS A 219 -55.18 -19.55 -5.05
CA LYS A 219 -56.25 -20.54 -5.29
C LYS A 219 -57.46 -20.15 -4.46
#